data_AF-A0A956SRM5-F1
#
_entry.id   AF-A0A956SRM5-F1
#
_cell.length_a   1.000
_cell.length_b   1.000
_cell.length_c   1.000
_cell.angle_alpha   90.00
_cell.angle_beta   90.00
_cell.angle_gamma   90.00
#
_symmetry.space_group_name_H-M   'P 1'
#
loop_
_entity.id
_entity.type
_entity.pdbx_description
1 polymer ?
#
loop_
_entity_poly.entity_id
_entity_poly.type
_entity_poly.pdbx_seq_one_letter_code
_entity_poly.pdbx_strand_id
1 'polypeptide(L)'
;MAGPIAHILLAMAVLQILPDKNQDEFLLGTSFPDIRYLKVISREQTHNNSVTWRDIINEPSSFKAGMLLHALVDRERQLYMAKHEVYDFIPKTRYCSHALKLFEDKLLYEKISDYNVTWQQVTNCFNNICPEEETFNIKKRHLWLWHTFLKLYCRYPGTMRFMNRFAGSIPLIHSAASTEIMQLMLQFQKNEKLKTVIVDFYQYFKEKIKQHYGIAITCNIAALQPTGS
;
A
#
# COMPACT_ATOMS: atom_id res chain seq x y z
N MET A 1 -7.55 -5.78 2.41
CA MET A 1 -6.29 -5.12 2.76
C MET A 1 -5.62 -4.64 1.49
N ALA A 2 -5.01 -3.46 1.53
CA ALA A 2 -4.31 -2.91 0.36
C ALA A 2 -2.93 -3.57 0.19
N GLY A 3 -2.23 -3.23 -0.89
CA GLY A 3 -0.84 -3.61 -1.14
C GLY A 3 0.14 -2.51 -0.69
N PRO A 4 1.45 -2.82 -0.58
CA PRO A 4 2.46 -1.85 -0.16
C PRO A 4 2.46 -0.54 -0.96
N ILE A 5 2.29 -0.59 -2.29
CA ILE A 5 2.30 0.63 -3.12
C ILE A 5 1.07 1.48 -2.85
N ALA A 6 -0.11 0.86 -2.77
CA ALA A 6 -1.34 1.58 -2.42
C ALA A 6 -1.22 2.28 -1.06
N HIS A 7 -0.66 1.61 -0.04
CA HIS A 7 -0.40 2.21 1.26
C HIS A 7 0.57 3.41 1.17
N ILE A 8 1.69 3.25 0.48
CA ILE A 8 2.68 4.33 0.30
C ILE A 8 2.06 5.54 -0.42
N LEU A 9 1.31 5.32 -1.50
CA LEU A 9 0.70 6.42 -2.26
C LEU A 9 -0.32 7.19 -1.43
N LEU A 10 -1.16 6.49 -0.66
CA LEU A 10 -2.10 7.13 0.24
C LEU A 10 -1.40 7.84 1.41
N ALA A 11 -0.26 7.33 1.88
CA ALA A 11 0.59 8.06 2.82
C ALA A 11 1.16 9.36 2.23
N MET A 12 1.61 9.35 0.97
CA MET A 12 2.03 10.58 0.31
C MET A 12 0.89 11.61 0.21
N ALA A 13 -0.35 11.16 -0.03
CA ALA A 13 -1.52 12.04 0.00
C ALA A 13 -1.75 12.68 1.36
N VAL A 14 -1.61 11.91 2.43
CA VAL A 14 -1.83 12.36 3.81
C VAL A 14 -0.69 13.25 4.30
N LEU A 15 0.56 12.99 3.91
CA LEU A 15 1.69 13.83 4.30
C LEU A 15 1.58 15.27 3.81
N GLN A 16 0.86 15.53 2.72
CA GLN A 16 0.61 16.90 2.25
C GLN A 16 -0.15 17.77 3.26
N ILE A 17 -0.90 17.16 4.17
CA ILE A 17 -1.71 17.86 5.19
C ILE A 17 -1.16 17.64 6.61
N LEU A 18 -0.06 16.89 6.76
CA LEU A 18 0.63 16.63 8.02
C LEU A 18 2.09 17.14 7.95
N PRO A 19 2.31 18.46 7.80
CA PRO A 19 3.64 19.02 7.56
C PRO A 19 4.60 18.88 8.75
N ASP A 20 4.08 18.56 9.94
CA ASP A 20 4.85 18.29 11.15
C ASP A 20 5.45 16.88 11.19
N LYS A 21 5.01 15.97 10.31
CA LYS A 21 5.47 14.58 10.29
C LYS A 21 6.73 14.43 9.45
N ASN A 22 7.68 13.66 9.98
CA ASN A 22 8.83 13.21 9.22
C ASN A 22 8.38 12.18 8.17
N GLN A 23 8.59 12.49 6.89
CA GLN A 23 8.17 11.65 5.77
C GLN A 23 8.74 10.23 5.86
N ASP A 24 10.04 10.06 6.13
CA ASP A 24 10.69 8.75 6.10
C ASP A 24 10.16 7.85 7.22
N GLU A 25 10.05 8.38 8.43
CA GLU A 25 9.47 7.67 9.57
C GLU A 25 7.99 7.33 9.33
N PHE A 26 7.22 8.24 8.74
CA PHE A 26 5.81 8.03 8.44
C PHE A 26 5.60 6.93 7.38
N LEU A 27 6.43 6.90 6.33
CA LEU A 27 6.40 5.85 5.31
C LEU A 27 6.84 4.49 5.86
N LEU A 28 7.87 4.47 6.72
CA LEU A 28 8.29 3.28 7.47
C LEU A 28 7.13 2.74 8.31
N GLY A 29 6.52 3.62 9.11
CA GLY A 29 5.36 3.30 9.95
C GLY A 29 4.16 2.80 9.15
N THR A 30 3.88 3.42 8.00
CA THR A 30 2.80 2.98 7.09
C THR A 30 3.06 1.59 6.53
N SER A 31 4.31 1.21 6.31
CA SER A 31 4.66 -0.08 5.71
C SER A 31 4.91 -1.17 6.76
N PHE A 32 5.19 -0.80 8.01
CA PHE A 32 5.60 -1.71 9.07
C PHE A 32 4.58 -2.82 9.40
N PRO A 33 3.26 -2.59 9.48
CA PRO A 33 2.32 -3.61 9.96
C PRO A 33 2.30 -4.90 9.12
N ASP A 34 2.65 -4.81 7.84
CA ASP A 34 2.79 -5.94 6.91
C ASP A 34 4.03 -6.81 7.16
N ILE A 35 4.96 -6.42 8.04
CA ILE A 35 6.07 -7.30 8.48
C ILE A 35 5.59 -8.62 9.08
N ARG A 36 4.34 -8.67 9.59
CA ARG A 36 3.69 -9.89 10.08
C ARG A 36 3.70 -11.05 9.08
N TYR A 37 3.81 -10.78 7.77
CA TYR A 37 3.91 -11.85 6.77
C TYR A 37 5.17 -12.70 6.94
N LEU A 38 6.21 -12.17 7.60
CA LEU A 38 7.39 -12.93 8.01
C LEU A 38 7.14 -13.87 9.21
N LYS A 39 5.92 -13.85 9.79
CA LYS A 39 5.53 -14.60 11.00
C LYS A 39 6.38 -14.27 12.24
N VAL A 40 6.89 -13.04 12.31
CA VAL A 40 7.72 -12.55 13.42
C VAL A 40 6.93 -11.73 14.44
N ILE A 41 5.71 -11.33 14.09
CA ILE A 41 4.80 -10.55 14.92
C ILE A 41 3.36 -10.89 14.50
N SER A 42 2.41 -10.76 15.44
CA SER A 42 0.98 -10.97 15.19
C SER A 42 0.33 -9.72 14.56
N ARG A 43 -0.91 -9.86 14.06
CA ARG A 43 -1.66 -8.74 13.49
C ARG A 43 -2.11 -7.78 14.59
N GLU A 44 -2.51 -8.33 15.73
CA GLU A 44 -3.07 -7.62 16.88
C GLU A 44 -2.05 -6.66 17.50
N GLN A 45 -0.76 -6.98 17.38
CA GLN A 45 0.32 -6.11 17.84
C GLN A 45 0.58 -4.90 16.93
N THR A 46 0.15 -4.95 15.67
CA THR A 46 0.47 -3.91 14.67
C THR A 46 -0.74 -3.20 14.08
N HIS A 47 -1.95 -3.71 14.30
CA HIS A 47 -3.20 -3.15 13.78
C HIS A 47 -4.14 -2.77 14.92
N ASN A 48 -4.45 -1.48 15.01
CA ASN A 48 -5.55 -1.00 15.83
C ASN A 48 -6.85 -1.05 15.01
N ASN A 49 -7.91 -1.66 15.54
CA ASN A 49 -9.16 -1.88 14.81
C ASN A 49 -10.06 -0.65 14.73
N SER A 50 -9.81 0.38 15.54
CA SER A 50 -10.71 1.53 15.71
C SER A 50 -10.04 2.88 15.42
N VAL A 51 -9.18 2.94 14.39
CA VAL A 51 -8.46 4.16 14.03
C VAL A 51 -9.39 5.20 13.37
N THR A 52 -9.23 6.45 13.76
CA THR A 52 -9.85 7.63 13.17
C THR A 52 -8.81 8.59 12.60
N TRP A 53 -9.22 9.54 11.75
CA TRP A 53 -8.34 10.62 11.31
C TRP A 53 -7.78 11.44 12.47
N ARG A 54 -8.58 11.65 13.52
CA ARG A 54 -8.16 12.38 14.72
C ARG A 54 -6.99 11.69 15.43
N ASP A 55 -6.98 10.36 15.44
CA ASP A 55 -5.88 9.59 16.05
C ASP A 55 -4.59 9.79 15.24
N ILE A 56 -4.67 9.77 13.90
CA ILE A 56 -3.50 9.95 13.02
C ILE A 56 -2.91 11.37 13.18
N ILE A 57 -3.75 12.40 13.25
CA ILE A 57 -3.32 13.80 13.39
C ILE A 57 -2.63 14.03 14.73
N ASN A 58 -3.28 13.58 15.81
CA ASN A 58 -2.84 13.87 17.17
C ASN A 58 -1.69 12.97 17.64
N GLU A 59 -1.38 11.90 16.90
CA GLU A 59 -0.24 11.03 17.22
C GLU A 59 1.08 11.79 16.99
N PRO A 60 1.87 12.07 18.04
CA PRO A 60 3.11 12.83 17.90
C PRO A 60 4.18 12.10 17.10
N SER A 61 4.26 10.76 17.17
CA SER A 61 5.24 10.00 16.41
C SER A 61 4.83 9.88 14.94
N SER A 62 5.73 10.24 14.03
CA SER A 62 5.53 10.06 12.58
C SER A 62 5.32 8.59 12.24
N PHE A 63 6.11 7.68 12.82
CA PHE A 63 6.01 6.25 12.59
C PHE A 63 4.68 5.68 13.08
N LYS A 64 4.25 6.01 14.30
CA LYS A 64 2.97 5.53 14.84
C LYS A 64 1.79 6.11 14.06
N ALA A 65 1.86 7.38 13.66
CA ALA A 65 0.84 7.98 12.80
C ALA A 65 0.75 7.23 11.45
N GLY A 66 1.88 6.82 10.88
CA GLY A 66 1.94 5.94 9.71
C GLY A 66 1.27 4.58 9.95
N MET A 67 1.54 3.93 11.09
CA MET A 67 0.89 2.65 11.44
C MET A 67 -0.63 2.79 11.59
N LEU A 68 -1.09 3.89 12.20
CA LEU A 68 -2.51 4.22 12.30
C LEU A 68 -3.11 4.42 10.90
N LEU A 69 -2.43 5.15 10.02
CA LEU A 69 -2.87 5.32 8.63
C LEU A 69 -2.97 3.97 7.90
N HIS A 70 -2.01 3.06 8.08
CA HIS A 70 -2.08 1.72 7.50
C HIS A 70 -3.40 1.02 7.84
N ALA A 71 -3.76 0.98 9.12
CA ALA A 71 -4.99 0.36 9.59
C ALA A 71 -6.24 1.04 9.04
N LEU A 72 -6.24 2.38 8.97
CA LEU A 72 -7.32 3.15 8.37
C LEU A 72 -7.51 2.83 6.88
N VAL A 73 -6.41 2.85 6.10
CA VAL A 73 -6.43 2.51 4.67
C VAL A 73 -6.97 1.10 4.45
N ASP A 74 -6.52 0.14 5.25
CA ASP A 74 -6.96 -1.25 5.18
C ASP A 74 -8.49 -1.37 5.35
N ARG A 75 -9.04 -0.67 6.35
CA ARG A 75 -10.47 -0.63 6.64
C ARG A 75 -11.25 0.04 5.51
N GLU A 76 -10.85 1.26 5.13
CA GLU A 76 -11.54 2.04 4.09
C GLU A 76 -11.54 1.31 2.75
N ARG A 77 -10.40 0.70 2.37
CA ARG A 77 -10.27 -0.11 1.17
C ARG A 77 -11.19 -1.34 1.22
N GLN A 78 -11.27 -2.01 2.37
CA GLN A 78 -12.15 -3.17 2.52
C GLN A 78 -13.63 -2.78 2.35
N LEU A 79 -14.07 -1.71 3.00
CA LEU A 79 -15.44 -1.21 2.92
C LEU A 79 -15.78 -0.74 1.51
N TYR A 80 -14.87 -0.01 0.85
CA TYR A 80 -15.09 0.51 -0.48
C TYR A 80 -15.23 -0.63 -1.52
N MET A 81 -14.34 -1.61 -1.47
CA MET A 81 -14.36 -2.75 -2.40
C MET A 81 -15.61 -3.62 -2.21
N ALA A 82 -16.07 -3.80 -0.96
CA ALA A 82 -17.32 -4.50 -0.66
C ALA A 82 -18.54 -3.73 -1.17
N LYS A 83 -18.59 -2.40 -0.96
CA LYS A 83 -19.67 -1.54 -1.46
C LYS A 83 -19.82 -1.58 -2.98
N HIS A 84 -18.74 -1.78 -3.72
CA HIS A 84 -18.74 -1.87 -5.18
C HIS A 84 -18.76 -3.32 -5.68
N GLU A 85 -19.09 -4.29 -4.81
CA GLU A 85 -19.30 -5.70 -5.17
C GLU A 85 -18.07 -6.35 -5.84
N VAL A 86 -16.87 -5.83 -5.59
CA VAL A 86 -15.63 -6.31 -6.24
C VAL A 86 -15.45 -7.81 -6.03
N TYR A 87 -15.78 -8.29 -4.83
CA TYR A 87 -15.64 -9.69 -4.45
C TYR A 87 -16.67 -10.62 -5.11
N ASP A 88 -17.72 -10.06 -5.72
CA ASP A 88 -18.78 -10.84 -6.37
C ASP A 88 -18.46 -11.15 -7.83
N PHE A 89 -17.71 -10.28 -8.52
CA PHE A 89 -17.39 -10.43 -9.95
C PHE A 89 -15.92 -10.77 -10.27
N ILE A 90 -15.06 -10.92 -9.25
CA ILE A 90 -13.71 -11.47 -9.43
C ILE A 90 -13.68 -13.00 -9.16
N PRO A 91 -12.72 -13.75 -9.72
CA PRO A 91 -12.63 -15.19 -9.50
C PRO A 91 -12.49 -15.56 -8.02
N LYS A 92 -13.21 -16.59 -7.56
CA LYS A 92 -13.19 -17.05 -6.18
C LYS A 92 -12.12 -18.11 -5.95
N THR A 93 -10.85 -17.73 -6.05
CA THR A 93 -9.70 -18.62 -5.76
C THR A 93 -8.95 -18.18 -4.51
N ARG A 94 -8.20 -19.11 -3.90
CA ARG A 94 -7.40 -18.84 -2.69
C ARG A 94 -6.31 -17.76 -2.89
N TYR A 95 -5.91 -17.49 -4.13
CA TYR A 95 -4.91 -16.49 -4.46
C TYR A 95 -5.50 -15.20 -5.03
N CYS A 96 -6.82 -15.12 -5.21
CA CYS A 96 -7.49 -13.95 -5.75
C CYS A 96 -7.17 -12.66 -4.96
N SER A 97 -7.19 -12.73 -3.63
CA SER A 97 -6.83 -11.58 -2.79
C SER A 97 -5.39 -11.10 -2.98
N HIS A 98 -4.45 -12.01 -3.25
CA HIS A 98 -3.05 -11.68 -3.52
C HIS A 98 -2.87 -11.07 -4.90
N ALA A 99 -3.49 -11.69 -5.92
CA ALA A 99 -3.48 -11.19 -7.28
C ALA A 99 -4.12 -9.80 -7.38
N LEU A 100 -5.21 -9.56 -6.62
CA LEU A 100 -5.90 -8.28 -6.60
C LEU A 100 -5.00 -7.18 -6.04
N LYS A 101 -4.29 -7.44 -4.93
CA LYS A 101 -3.33 -6.47 -4.36
C LYS A 101 -2.19 -6.14 -5.33
N LEU A 102 -1.60 -7.17 -5.95
CA LEU A 102 -0.50 -6.98 -6.91
C LEU A 102 -0.97 -6.21 -8.16
N PHE A 103 -2.20 -6.47 -8.60
CA PHE A 103 -2.80 -5.76 -9.71
C PHE A 103 -3.11 -4.30 -9.35
N GLU A 104 -3.69 -4.05 -8.17
CA GLU A 104 -3.92 -2.71 -7.62
C GLU A 104 -2.62 -1.91 -7.54
N ASP A 105 -1.57 -2.48 -6.94
CA ASP A 105 -0.27 -1.83 -6.83
C ASP A 105 0.37 -1.55 -8.19
N LYS A 106 0.26 -2.48 -9.16
CA LYS A 106 0.73 -2.28 -10.53
C LYS A 106 -0.01 -1.12 -11.22
N LEU A 107 -1.32 -1.01 -11.02
CA LEU A 107 -2.14 0.03 -11.62
C LEU A 107 -1.85 1.42 -11.02
N LEU A 108 -1.56 1.46 -9.72
CA LEU A 108 -1.32 2.71 -8.99
C LEU A 108 0.14 3.18 -9.06
N TYR A 109 1.08 2.32 -9.45
CA TYR A 109 2.53 2.58 -9.39
C TYR A 109 2.98 3.93 -9.99
N GLU A 110 2.47 4.29 -11.17
CA GLU A 110 2.84 5.52 -11.87
C GLU A 110 2.30 6.78 -11.17
N LYS A 111 1.30 6.66 -10.28
CA LYS A 111 0.71 7.79 -9.56
C LYS A 111 1.64 8.40 -8.51
N ILE A 112 2.82 7.83 -8.27
CA ILE A 112 3.80 8.46 -7.39
C ILE A 112 4.24 9.83 -7.92
N SER A 113 4.23 10.02 -9.25
CA SER A 113 4.60 11.29 -9.88
C SER A 113 3.63 12.42 -9.52
N ASP A 114 2.39 12.11 -9.14
CA ASP A 114 1.39 13.08 -8.69
C ASP A 114 1.87 13.88 -7.46
N TYR A 115 2.87 13.36 -6.74
CA TYR A 115 3.45 13.94 -5.53
C TYR A 115 4.82 14.61 -5.74
N ASN A 116 5.31 14.71 -6.98
CA ASN A 116 6.67 15.18 -7.29
C ASN A 116 7.78 14.40 -6.55
N VAL A 117 7.56 13.11 -6.30
CA VAL A 117 8.51 12.21 -5.64
C VAL A 117 8.79 11.01 -6.55
N THR A 118 10.03 10.52 -6.52
CA THR A 118 10.45 9.31 -7.23
C THR A 118 10.39 8.08 -6.34
N TRP A 119 10.21 6.90 -6.94
CA TRP A 119 10.34 5.64 -6.20
C TRP A 119 11.71 5.46 -5.54
N GLN A 120 12.77 6.02 -6.11
CA GLN A 120 14.08 6.01 -5.46
C GLN A 120 14.06 6.75 -4.12
N GLN A 121 13.49 7.96 -4.08
CA GLN A 121 13.32 8.72 -2.84
C GLN A 121 12.47 7.97 -1.82
N VAL A 122 11.33 7.39 -2.25
CA VAL A 122 10.50 6.55 -1.37
C VAL A 122 11.32 5.38 -0.82
N THR A 123 12.05 4.65 -1.65
CA THR A 123 12.79 3.47 -1.19
C THR A 123 13.96 3.79 -0.26
N ASN A 124 14.43 5.05 -0.23
CA ASN A 124 15.51 5.45 0.65
C ASN A 124 15.11 5.44 2.13
N CYS A 125 13.83 5.61 2.47
CA CYS A 125 13.39 5.49 3.86
C CYS A 125 13.66 4.09 4.44
N PHE A 126 13.66 3.06 3.60
CA PHE A 126 13.98 1.66 3.97
C PHE A 126 15.49 1.36 3.99
N ASN A 127 16.36 2.37 4.05
CA ASN A 127 17.81 2.20 4.22
C ASN A 127 18.25 2.26 5.69
N ASN A 128 17.36 2.60 6.60
CA ASN A 128 17.63 2.68 8.03
C ASN A 128 16.51 2.01 8.83
N ILE A 129 16.86 1.42 9.97
CA ILE A 129 15.88 0.98 10.97
C ILE A 129 15.58 2.16 11.88
N CYS A 130 14.31 2.52 12.01
CA CYS A 130 13.85 3.54 12.95
C CYS A 130 13.87 2.95 14.38
N PRO A 131 14.26 3.72 15.43
CA PRO A 131 14.24 3.24 16.81
C PRO A 131 12.88 2.68 17.26
N GLU A 132 11.77 3.21 16.74
CA GLU A 132 10.42 2.73 17.09
C GLU A 132 10.14 1.32 16.56
N GLU A 133 10.74 0.89 15.46
CA GLU A 133 10.63 -0.50 14.97
C GLU A 133 11.23 -1.51 15.98
N GLU A 134 12.28 -1.11 16.68
CA GLU A 134 12.98 -1.96 17.65
C GLU A 134 12.14 -2.21 18.92
N THR A 135 11.16 -1.35 19.20
CA THR A 135 10.26 -1.48 20.37
C THR A 135 9.34 -2.72 20.29
N PHE A 136 9.18 -3.30 19.10
CA PHE A 136 8.36 -4.49 18.87
C PHE A 136 9.08 -5.83 19.17
N ASN A 137 10.31 -5.78 19.70
CA ASN A 137 11.12 -6.98 20.02
C ASN A 137 11.34 -7.91 18.81
N ILE A 138 11.39 -7.34 17.60
CA ILE A 138 11.70 -8.06 16.37
C ILE A 138 13.22 -8.07 16.18
N LYS A 139 13.80 -9.23 15.89
CA LYS A 139 15.25 -9.32 15.61
C LYS A 139 15.61 -8.44 14.41
N LYS A 140 16.67 -7.62 14.50
CA LYS A 140 17.14 -6.71 13.44
C LYS A 140 17.22 -7.34 12.05
N ARG A 141 17.65 -8.61 11.96
CA ARG A 141 17.68 -9.35 10.68
C ARG A 141 16.33 -9.43 9.96
N HIS A 142 15.22 -9.49 10.70
CA HIS A 142 13.87 -9.54 10.14
C HIS A 142 13.38 -8.16 9.72
N LEU A 143 13.74 -7.10 10.46
CA LEU A 143 13.52 -5.71 10.03
C LEU A 143 14.23 -5.44 8.70
N TRP A 144 15.51 -5.80 8.60
CA TRP A 144 16.27 -5.68 7.35
C TRP A 144 15.72 -6.51 6.20
N LEU A 145 15.25 -7.73 6.49
CA LEU A 145 14.60 -8.57 5.49
C LEU A 145 13.33 -7.90 4.95
N TRP A 146 12.51 -7.32 5.84
CA TRP A 146 11.31 -6.57 5.47
C TRP A 146 11.62 -5.33 4.63
N HIS A 147 12.59 -4.52 5.06
CA HIS A 147 13.03 -3.34 4.31
C HIS A 147 13.59 -3.71 2.93
N THR A 148 14.39 -4.77 2.86
CA THR A 148 14.92 -5.30 1.59
C THR A 148 13.79 -5.75 0.67
N PHE A 149 12.76 -6.39 1.23
CA PHE A 149 11.56 -6.74 0.50
C PHE A 149 10.85 -5.52 -0.06
N LEU A 150 10.54 -4.51 0.75
CA LEU A 150 9.85 -3.30 0.31
C LEU A 150 10.61 -2.57 -0.80
N LYS A 151 11.94 -2.42 -0.67
CA LYS A 151 12.77 -1.82 -1.72
C LYS A 151 12.68 -2.56 -3.05
N LEU A 152 12.69 -3.89 -3.01
CA LEU A 152 12.56 -4.70 -4.22
C LEU A 152 11.13 -4.73 -4.77
N TYR A 153 10.12 -4.71 -3.90
CA TYR A 153 8.71 -4.62 -4.25
C TYR A 153 8.44 -3.35 -5.06
N CYS A 154 8.84 -2.20 -4.50
CA CYS A 154 8.69 -0.90 -5.14
C CYS A 154 9.50 -0.79 -6.45
N ARG A 155 10.58 -1.56 -6.62
CA ARG A 155 11.34 -1.53 -7.87
C ARG A 155 10.70 -2.33 -9.01
N TYR A 156 9.92 -3.37 -8.70
CA TYR A 156 9.41 -4.32 -9.70
C TYR A 156 7.98 -4.81 -9.40
N PRO A 157 7.00 -3.91 -9.22
CA PRO A 157 5.69 -4.29 -8.71
C PRO A 157 4.90 -5.17 -9.67
N GLY A 158 4.27 -6.22 -9.13
CA GLY A 158 3.41 -7.09 -9.92
C GLY A 158 4.10 -7.80 -11.10
N THR A 159 5.42 -7.97 -11.04
CA THR A 159 6.19 -8.65 -12.09
C THR A 159 6.53 -10.09 -11.69
N MET A 160 6.64 -10.98 -12.69
CA MET A 160 7.18 -12.34 -12.45
C MET A 160 8.59 -12.32 -11.87
N ARG A 161 9.39 -11.31 -12.23
CA ARG A 161 10.74 -11.13 -11.66
C ARG A 161 10.70 -10.93 -10.15
N PHE A 162 9.76 -10.11 -9.66
CA PHE A 162 9.53 -9.94 -8.24
C PHE A 162 9.02 -11.24 -7.59
N MET A 163 8.00 -11.88 -8.18
CA MET A 163 7.41 -13.12 -7.66
C MET A 163 8.45 -14.24 -7.53
N ASN A 164 9.31 -14.43 -8.53
CA ASN A 164 10.35 -15.45 -8.52
C ASN A 164 11.47 -15.14 -7.52
N ARG A 165 11.82 -13.87 -7.33
CA ARG A 165 12.91 -13.47 -6.41
C ARG A 165 12.54 -13.64 -4.94
N PHE A 166 11.25 -13.61 -4.62
CA PHE A 166 10.75 -13.78 -3.25
C PHE A 166 9.96 -15.07 -3.02
N ALA A 167 9.84 -15.92 -4.04
CA ALA A 167 9.27 -17.24 -3.88
C ALA A 167 10.02 -18.00 -2.78
N GLY A 168 9.34 -18.29 -1.67
CA GLY A 168 9.90 -18.96 -0.49
C GLY A 168 10.56 -18.06 0.56
N SER A 169 10.92 -16.81 0.25
CA SER A 169 11.51 -15.86 1.22
C SER A 169 10.46 -15.12 2.06
N ILE A 170 9.26 -14.95 1.50
CA ILE A 170 8.08 -14.50 2.25
C ILE A 170 6.95 -15.51 2.00
N PRO A 171 6.30 -16.03 3.05
CA PRO A 171 5.18 -16.99 2.95
C PRO A 171 4.01 -16.56 2.02
N LEU A 172 3.96 -15.29 1.61
CA LEU A 172 2.97 -14.72 0.69
C LEU A 172 3.00 -15.33 -0.72
N ILE A 173 4.14 -15.84 -1.19
CA ILE A 173 4.31 -16.29 -2.57
C ILE A 173 4.97 -17.67 -2.57
N HIS A 174 4.15 -18.71 -2.58
CA HIS A 174 4.62 -20.05 -2.91
C HIS A 174 4.90 -20.10 -4.43
N SER A 175 5.98 -20.73 -4.88
CA SER A 175 6.35 -20.78 -6.31
C SER A 175 5.21 -21.33 -7.18
N ALA A 176 4.53 -22.38 -6.71
CA ALA A 176 3.33 -22.94 -7.37
C ALA A 176 2.13 -21.98 -7.46
N ALA A 177 2.06 -20.94 -6.61
CA ALA A 177 1.02 -19.92 -6.64
C ALA A 177 1.30 -18.83 -7.68
N SER A 178 2.55 -18.66 -8.12
CA SER A 178 2.95 -17.55 -9.00
C SER A 178 2.23 -17.59 -10.36
N THR A 179 2.10 -18.77 -10.98
CA THR A 179 1.40 -18.92 -12.26
C THR A 179 -0.08 -18.56 -12.15
N GLU A 180 -0.78 -19.04 -11.12
CA GLU A 180 -2.20 -18.73 -10.92
C GLU A 180 -2.40 -17.23 -10.64
N ILE A 181 -1.53 -16.64 -9.80
CA ILE A 181 -1.56 -15.19 -9.53
C ILE A 181 -1.39 -14.38 -10.82
N MET A 182 -0.45 -14.75 -11.69
CA MET A 182 -0.27 -14.05 -12.97
C MET A 182 -1.45 -14.21 -13.91
N GLN A 183 -2.04 -15.41 -13.98
CA GLN A 183 -3.24 -15.63 -14.80
C GLN A 183 -4.40 -14.75 -14.31
N LEU A 184 -4.60 -14.66 -13.00
CA LEU A 184 -5.59 -13.77 -12.39
C LEU A 184 -5.30 -12.30 -12.71
N MET A 185 -4.04 -11.86 -12.59
CA MET A 185 -3.64 -10.49 -12.97
C MET A 185 -3.92 -10.18 -14.44
N LEU A 186 -3.72 -11.14 -15.36
CA LEU A 186 -4.05 -10.97 -16.77
C LEU A 186 -5.57 -10.90 -17.01
N GLN A 187 -6.37 -11.63 -16.22
CA GLN A 187 -7.83 -11.49 -16.25
C GLN A 187 -8.27 -10.13 -15.72
N PHE A 188 -7.70 -9.68 -14.61
CA PHE A 188 -7.97 -8.36 -14.02
C PHE A 188 -7.59 -7.22 -14.96
N GLN A 189 -6.50 -7.36 -15.70
CA GLN A 189 -6.08 -6.36 -16.69
C GLN A 189 -7.13 -6.12 -17.78
N LYS A 190 -7.92 -7.14 -18.14
CA LYS A 190 -9.02 -7.05 -19.11
C LYS A 190 -10.34 -6.58 -18.50
N ASN A 191 -10.41 -6.43 -17.17
CA ASN A 191 -11.64 -6.06 -16.46
C ASN A 191 -11.67 -4.54 -16.22
N GLU A 192 -12.34 -3.80 -17.13
CA GLU A 192 -12.48 -2.34 -17.01
C GLU A 192 -13.19 -1.92 -15.73
N LYS A 193 -14.27 -2.62 -15.34
CA LYS A 193 -15.00 -2.34 -14.09
C LYS A 193 -14.07 -2.38 -12.89
N LEU A 194 -13.22 -3.42 -12.80
CA LEU A 194 -12.25 -3.55 -11.69
C LEU A 194 -11.24 -2.41 -11.68
N LYS A 195 -10.67 -2.06 -12.84
CA LYS A 195 -9.72 -0.95 -12.95
C LYS A 195 -10.33 0.37 -12.50
N THR A 196 -11.56 0.66 -12.95
CA THR A 196 -12.31 1.85 -12.53
C THR A 196 -12.50 1.87 -11.02
N VAL A 197 -13.00 0.79 -10.41
CA VAL A 197 -13.23 0.75 -8.96
C VAL A 197 -11.93 0.97 -8.16
N ILE A 198 -10.80 0.43 -8.61
CA ILE A 198 -9.50 0.64 -7.95
C ILE A 198 -9.06 2.10 -8.04
N VAL A 199 -9.14 2.71 -9.22
CA VAL A 199 -8.75 4.12 -9.40
C VAL A 199 -9.70 5.05 -8.64
N ASP A 200 -11.00 4.75 -8.64
CA ASP A 200 -12.01 5.53 -7.94
C ASP A 200 -11.85 5.43 -6.42
N PHE A 201 -11.44 4.28 -5.88
CA PHE A 201 -11.09 4.16 -4.46
C PHE A 201 -9.99 5.16 -4.06
N TYR A 202 -8.94 5.26 -4.89
CA TYR A 202 -7.83 6.18 -4.63
C TYR A 202 -8.30 7.64 -4.64
N GLN A 203 -9.15 8.03 -5.60
CA GLN A 203 -9.72 9.38 -5.62
C GLN A 203 -10.67 9.62 -4.46
N TYR A 204 -11.55 8.67 -4.16
CA TYR A 204 -12.44 8.71 -3.01
C TYR A 204 -11.68 8.92 -1.70
N PHE A 205 -10.56 8.22 -1.50
CA PHE A 205 -9.75 8.38 -0.30
C PHE A 205 -9.17 9.79 -0.21
N LYS A 206 -8.65 10.33 -1.32
CA LYS A 206 -8.17 11.72 -1.38
C LYS A 206 -9.28 12.73 -1.09
N GLU A 207 -10.49 12.55 -1.63
CA GLU A 207 -11.63 13.41 -1.34
C GLU A 207 -12.06 13.32 0.13
N LYS A 208 -11.99 12.14 0.76
CA LYS A 208 -12.20 12.00 2.20
C LYS A 208 -11.19 12.81 3.02
N ILE A 209 -9.92 12.84 2.60
CA ILE A 209 -8.93 13.72 3.20
C ILE A 209 -9.38 15.18 3.03
N LYS A 210 -9.75 15.63 1.83
CA LYS A 210 -10.22 17.02 1.65
C LYS A 210 -11.41 17.38 2.54
N GLN A 211 -12.41 16.50 2.64
CA GLN A 211 -13.62 16.72 3.45
C GLN A 211 -13.31 16.84 4.95
N HIS A 212 -12.36 16.06 5.45
CA HIS A 212 -11.97 16.13 6.86
C HIS A 212 -11.11 17.35 7.21
N TYR A 213 -10.40 17.93 6.24
CA TYR A 213 -9.38 18.95 6.50
C TYR A 213 -9.66 20.31 5.84
N GLY A 214 -10.68 20.43 4.99
CA GLY A 214 -11.04 21.69 4.33
C GLY A 214 -9.99 22.21 3.33
N ILE A 215 -8.98 21.39 2.98
CA ILE A 215 -7.88 21.76 2.08
C ILE A 215 -8.04 21.01 0.76
N ALA A 216 -8.00 21.73 -0.36
CA ALA A 216 -7.93 21.10 -1.68
C ALA A 216 -6.53 20.50 -1.92
N ILE A 217 -6.41 19.17 -1.86
CA ILE A 217 -5.25 18.45 -2.40
C ILE A 217 -5.20 18.71 -3.92
N THR A 218 -4.27 19.56 -4.36
CA THR A 218 -4.07 19.87 -5.79
C THR A 218 -3.18 18.80 -6.42
N CYS A 219 -3.70 18.12 -7.44
CA CYS A 219 -2.89 17.37 -8.39
C CYS A 219 -3.14 17.97 -9.78
N ASN A 220 -2.07 18.15 -10.56
CA ASN A 220 -2.17 18.47 -11.98
C ASN A 220 -2.73 17.25 -12.71
N ILE A 221 -4.05 17.23 -12.92
CA ILE A 221 -4.73 16.23 -13.74
C ILE A 221 -4.67 16.70 -15.21
N ALA A 222 -3.49 16.59 -15.82
CA ALA A 222 -3.33 16.85 -17.24
C ALA A 222 -2.37 15.82 -17.85
N ALA A 223 -2.84 14.60 -18.08
CA ALA A 223 -2.37 13.71 -19.16
C ALA A 223 -3.07 12.34 -19.12
N LEU A 224 -4.39 12.28 -19.31
CA LEU A 224 -5.06 11.09 -19.87
C LEU A 224 -6.29 11.55 -20.65
N GLN A 225 -6.08 12.31 -21.73
CA GLN A 225 -7.00 12.24 -22.86
C GLN A 225 -6.49 11.14 -23.80
N PRO A 226 -7.35 10.22 -24.26
CA PRO A 226 -6.97 9.29 -25.30
C PRO A 226 -6.68 10.10 -26.56
N THR A 227 -5.48 9.96 -27.12
CA THR A 227 -5.18 10.44 -28.47
C THR A 227 -6.02 9.61 -29.44
N GLY A 228 -7.23 10.12 -29.72
CA GLY A 228 -8.09 9.64 -30.79
C GLY A 228 -7.90 10.52 -32.01
N SER A 229 -7.11 10.02 -32.98
CA SER A 229 -7.27 10.18 -34.44
C SER A 229 -6.06 9.54 -35.11
#